data_AF-A0A9W6QM54-F1
#
_entry.id   AF-A0A9W6QM54-F1
#
_cell.length_a   1.000
_cell.length_b   1.000
_cell.length_c   1.000
_cell.angle_alpha   90.00
_cell.angle_beta   90.00
_cell.angle_gamma   90.00
#
_symmetry.space_group_name_H-M   'P 1'
#
loop_
_entity.id
_entity.type
_entity.pdbx_description
1 polymer ?
#
loop_
_entity_poly.entity_id
_entity_poly.type
_entity_poly.pdbx_seq_one_letter_code
_entity_poly.pdbx_strand_id
1 'polypeptide(L)' 'MARKTNEEIIIETVATGVGAGIGQAVGAKTGAAIGFAAGGPVGAAIGASIGFLATTMITEAATE' A
#
# COMPACT_ATOMS: atom_id res chain seq x y z
N MET A 1 31.48 -2.08 -4.32
CA MET A 1 30.48 -1.17 -3.69
C MET A 1 30.00 -0.23 -4.78
N ALA A 2 28.97 -0.63 -5.53
CA ALA A 2 28.45 0.18 -6.63
C ALA A 2 27.77 1.41 -6.04
N ARG A 3 28.28 2.60 -6.37
CA ARG A 3 27.68 3.86 -5.93
C ARG A 3 26.40 4.03 -6.75
N LYS A 4 25.24 3.69 -6.19
CA LYS A 4 23.95 4.02 -6.79
C LYS A 4 23.94 5.50 -7.14
N THR A 5 23.53 5.83 -8.35
CA THR A 5 23.44 7.23 -8.79
C THR A 5 22.29 7.91 -8.05
N ASN A 6 22.34 9.24 -7.92
CA ASN A 6 21.31 9.99 -7.19
C ASN A 6 19.89 9.71 -7.76
N GLU A 7 19.79 9.48 -9.06
CA GLU A 7 18.53 9.14 -9.74
C GLU A 7 17.96 7.79 -9.26
N GLU A 8 18.82 6.79 -9.06
CA GLU A 8 18.42 5.46 -8.60
C GLU A 8 17.89 5.49 -7.16
N ILE A 9 18.51 6.29 -6.29
CA ILE A 9 18.06 6.50 -4.91
C ILE A 9 16.69 7.21 -4.89
N ILE A 10 16.49 8.20 -5.75
CA ILE A 10 15.23 8.94 -5.85
C ILE A 10 14.11 8.00 -6.33
N ILE A 11 14.37 7.18 -7.35
CA ILE A 11 13.40 6.23 -7.88
C ILE A 11 13.00 5.21 -6.80
N GLU A 12 13.96 4.64 -6.09
CA GLU A 12 13.70 3.67 -5.01
C GLU A 12 12.91 4.30 -3.84
N THR A 13 13.27 5.52 -3.43
CA THR A 13 12.60 6.24 -2.35
C THR A 13 11.17 6.63 -2.72
N VAL A 14 10.94 7.07 -3.97
CA VAL A 14 9.60 7.41 -4.45
C VAL A 14 8.76 6.14 -4.66
N ALA A 15 9.33 5.09 -5.24
CA ALA A 15 8.62 3.83 -5.48
C ALA A 15 8.14 3.19 -4.16
N THR A 16 8.99 3.16 -3.13
CA THR A 16 8.66 2.58 -1.83
C THR A 16 7.77 3.51 -1.00
N GLY A 17 8.18 4.76 -0.79
CA GLY A 17 7.47 5.69 0.10
C GLY A 17 6.14 6.18 -0.46
N VAL A 18 6.12 6.62 -1.72
CA VAL A 18 4.88 7.10 -2.36
C VAL A 18 3.99 5.93 -2.76
N GLY A 19 4.58 4.84 -3.26
CA GLY A 19 3.84 3.61 -3.58
C GLY A 19 3.11 3.03 -2.37
N ALA A 20 3.78 2.93 -1.22
CA ALA A 20 3.17 2.46 0.02
C ALA A 20 2.07 3.42 0.52
N GLY A 21 2.33 4.73 0.52
CA GLY A 21 1.33 5.72 0.96
C GLY A 21 0.07 5.70 0.10
N ILE A 22 0.22 5.62 -1.23
CA ILE A 22 -0.91 5.54 -2.16
C ILE A 22 -1.62 4.19 -2.03
N GLY A 23 -0.87 3.07 -1.96
CA GLY A 23 -1.42 1.73 -1.77
C GLY A 23 -2.28 1.63 -0.51
N GLN A 24 -1.80 2.21 0.59
CA GLN A 24 -2.51 2.19 1.87
C GLN A 24 -3.78 3.04 1.81
N ALA A 25 -3.69 4.26 1.28
CA ALA A 25 -4.83 5.17 1.19
C ALA A 25 -5.91 4.65 0.23
N VAL A 26 -5.50 4.14 -0.94
CA VAL A 26 -6.39 3.61 -1.97
C VAL A 26 -6.95 2.26 -1.53
N GLY A 27 -6.12 1.36 -1.01
CA GLY A 27 -6.52 0.04 -0.52
C GLY A 27 -7.50 0.14 0.64
N ALA A 28 -7.24 1.02 1.61
CA ALA A 28 -8.15 1.22 2.73
C ALA A 28 -9.48 1.84 2.30
N LYS A 29 -9.46 2.89 1.45
CA LYS A 29 -10.70 3.54 0.98
C LYS A 29 -11.52 2.63 0.06
N THR A 30 -10.86 1.96 -0.89
CA THR A 30 -11.52 1.09 -1.87
C THR A 30 -12.01 -0.18 -1.19
N GLY A 31 -11.20 -0.79 -0.34
CA GLY A 31 -11.59 -1.94 0.49
C GLY A 31 -12.76 -1.59 1.42
N ALA A 32 -12.72 -0.44 2.09
CA ALA A 32 -13.83 0.02 2.92
C ALA A 32 -15.12 0.26 2.10
N ALA A 33 -15.01 0.88 0.93
CA ALA A 33 -16.17 1.17 0.08
C ALA A 33 -16.81 -0.11 -0.50
N ILE A 34 -16.00 -1.02 -1.04
CA ILE A 34 -16.47 -2.31 -1.58
C ILE A 34 -17.03 -3.16 -0.45
N GLY A 35 -16.33 -3.22 0.68
CA GLY A 35 -16.76 -3.93 1.86
C GLY A 35 -18.08 -3.39 2.43
N PHE A 36 -18.25 -2.07 2.45
CA PHE A 36 -19.51 -1.44 2.85
C PHE A 36 -20.66 -1.82 1.92
N ALA A 37 -20.42 -1.80 0.61
CA ALA A 37 -21.42 -2.16 -0.40
C ALA A 37 -21.81 -3.65 -0.34
N ALA A 38 -20.85 -4.54 -0.04
CA ALA A 38 -21.07 -5.99 -0.04
C ALA A 38 -21.57 -6.55 1.30
N GLY A 39 -21.19 -5.96 2.44
CA GLY A 39 -21.42 -6.52 3.78
C GLY A 39 -21.73 -5.49 4.87
N GLY A 40 -22.04 -4.25 4.49
CA GLY A 40 -22.33 -3.17 5.44
C GLY A 40 -21.11 -2.80 6.30
N PRO A 41 -21.30 -2.33 7.55
CA PRO A 41 -20.21 -1.80 8.36
C PRO A 41 -19.10 -2.83 8.67
N VAL A 42 -19.42 -4.12 8.72
CA VAL A 42 -18.45 -5.20 8.94
C VAL A 42 -17.58 -5.42 7.71
N GLY A 43 -18.19 -5.44 6.52
CA GLY A 43 -17.42 -5.56 5.28
C GLY A 43 -16.46 -4.38 5.09
N ALA A 44 -16.88 -3.16 5.45
CA ALA A 44 -16.02 -1.98 5.38
C ALA A 44 -14.76 -2.12 6.25
N ALA A 45 -14.91 -2.62 7.49
CA ALA A 45 -13.79 -2.86 8.39
C ALA A 45 -12.83 -3.94 7.87
N ILE A 46 -13.37 -5.04 7.30
CA ILE A 46 -12.57 -6.12 6.73
C ILE A 46 -11.81 -5.63 5.49
N GLY A 47 -12.48 -4.94 4.57
CA GLY A 47 -11.86 -4.43 3.36
C GLY A 47 -10.78 -3.38 3.65
N ALA A 48 -11.00 -2.50 4.64
CA ALA A 48 -9.97 -1.57 5.11
C ALA A 48 -8.75 -2.31 5.69
N SER A 49 -8.99 -3.36 6.47
CA SER A 49 -7.94 -4.17 7.10
C SER A 49 -7.13 -4.95 6.06
N ILE A 50 -7.78 -5.52 5.04
CA ILE A 50 -7.13 -6.23 3.93
C ILE A 50 -6.31 -5.27 3.07
N GLY A 51 -6.85 -4.09 2.74
CA GLY A 51 -6.13 -3.08 1.97
C GLY A 51 -4.89 -2.54 2.70
N PHE A 52 -4.98 -2.39 4.02
CA PHE A 52 -3.83 -2.09 4.86
C PHE A 52 -2.81 -3.22 4.84
N LEU A 53 -3.23 -4.46 5.12
CA LEU A 53 -2.36 -5.63 5.17
C LEU A 53 -1.64 -5.90 3.83
N ALA A 54 -2.36 -5.80 2.71
CA ALA A 54 -1.80 -6.00 1.38
C ALA A 54 -0.70 -4.97 1.07
N THR A 55 -0.85 -3.73 1.53
CA THR A 55 0.16 -2.69 1.32
C THR A 55 1.41 -2.94 2.16
N THR A 56 1.27 -3.41 3.42
CA THR A 56 2.45 -3.77 4.24
C THR A 56 3.22 -4.91 3.61
N MET A 57 2.53 -5.95 3.14
CA MET A 57 3.17 -7.12 2.51
C MET A 57 3.93 -6.74 1.23
N ILE A 58 3.41 -5.81 0.43
CA ILE A 58 4.08 -5.32 -0.79
C ILE A 58 5.26 -4.42 -0.45
N THR A 59 5.14 -3.62 0.62
CA THR A 59 6.24 -2.75 1.07
C THR A 59 7.39 -3.59 1.65
N GLU A 60 7.08 -4.67 2.37
CA GLU A 60 8.07 -5.63 2.88
C GLU A 60 8.76 -6.39 1.73
N ALA A 61 8.04 -6.74 0.66
CA ALA A 61 8.63 -7.33 -0.55
C ALA A 61 9.52 -6.37 -1.36
N ALA A 62 9.40 -5.05 -1.14
CA ALA A 62 10.26 -4.04 -1.76
C ALA A 62 11.46 -3.66 -0.88
N THR A 63 11.52 -4.18 0.35
CA THR A 63 12.66 -4.01 1.27
C THR A 63 13.69 -5.16 1.20
N GLU A 64 13.49 -6.15 0.32
CA GLU A 64 14.50 -7.18 -0.05
C GLU A 64 15.22 -6.87 -1.37
#